data_AF-A0A3B4XZC0-F1
#
_entry.id   AF-A0A3B4XZC0-F1
#
_cell.length_a   1.000
_cell.length_b   1.000
_cell.length_c   1.000
_cell.angle_alpha   90.00
_cell.angle_beta   90.00
_cell.angle_gamma   90.00
#
_symmetry.space_group_name_H-M   'P 1'
#
loop_
_entity.id
_entity.type
_entity.pdbx_description
1 polymer ?
#
loop_
_entity_poly.entity_id
_entity_poly.type
_entity_poly.pdbx_seq_one_letter_code
_entity_poly.pdbx_strand_id
1 'polypeptide(L)'
;MVRIAEGEHPKDIRESDYFTPQGEFRVDKAGSPTLLNCLMYKMSYYRFGEMQLDFRTPPGFDRTRNAEIGNKDIKFKHLEEAFTSEHWLVRIYKVKNLDNREPLDHKLRSVVPKQKYTSKKTAKRKRGHIRNKLVLRKGKKLQKK
;
A
#
# COMPACT_ATOMS: atom_id res chain seq x y z
N MET A 1 20.26 17.35 2.37
CA MET A 1 18.84 17.39 2.76
C MET A 1 18.69 17.24 4.27
N VAL A 2 19.02 16.08 4.85
CA VAL A 2 18.86 15.80 6.29
C VAL A 2 19.58 16.82 7.18
N ARG A 3 20.88 17.06 6.97
CA ARG A 3 21.67 18.03 7.76
C ARG A 3 21.11 19.46 7.76
N ILE A 4 20.56 19.90 6.63
CA ILE A 4 19.95 21.24 6.52
C ILE A 4 18.67 21.29 7.36
N ALA A 5 17.84 20.25 7.27
CA ALA A 5 16.58 20.18 8.01
C ALA A 5 16.80 20.01 9.52
N GLU A 6 17.81 19.25 9.94
CA GLU A 6 18.22 19.12 11.34
C GLU A 6 18.74 20.44 11.93
N GLY A 7 19.44 21.25 11.12
CA GLY A 7 19.92 22.57 11.55
C GLY A 7 18.81 23.51 12.00
N GLU A 8 17.69 23.52 11.27
CA GLU A 8 16.51 24.35 11.60
C GLU A 8 15.54 23.65 12.57
N HIS A 9 15.37 22.33 12.45
CA HIS A 9 14.41 21.53 13.23
C HIS A 9 15.10 20.35 13.96
N PRO A 10 15.96 20.61 14.96
CA PRO A 10 16.76 19.58 15.63
C PRO A 10 15.93 18.60 16.47
N LYS A 11 14.68 18.94 16.81
CA LYS A 11 13.78 18.08 17.59
C LYS A 11 13.06 17.04 16.72
N ASP A 12 12.92 17.30 15.43
CA ASP A 12 12.09 16.50 14.52
C ASP A 12 12.93 15.56 13.65
N ILE A 13 14.11 16.00 13.22
CA ILE A 13 14.97 15.26 12.28
C ILE A 13 16.37 15.16 12.88
N ARG A 14 16.90 13.93 12.92
CA ARG A 14 18.27 13.63 13.37
C ARG A 14 18.99 12.80 12.33
N GLU A 15 20.21 13.18 11.95
CA GLU A 15 21.00 12.46 10.95
C GLU A 15 21.29 11.01 11.36
N SER A 16 21.57 10.79 12.65
CA SER A 16 21.86 9.46 13.21
C SER A 16 20.75 8.44 12.98
N ASP A 17 19.49 8.87 12.95
CA ASP A 17 18.34 7.98 12.79
C ASP A 17 18.29 7.32 11.39
N TYR A 18 19.02 7.85 10.40
CA TYR A 18 19.08 7.31 9.02
C TYR A 18 20.18 6.27 8.81
N PHE A 19 21.13 6.13 9.73
CA PHE A 19 22.20 5.15 9.64
C PHE A 19 21.83 3.82 10.30
N THR A 20 22.54 2.76 9.93
CA THR A 20 22.45 1.48 10.63
C THR A 20 23.06 1.60 12.04
N PRO A 21 22.83 0.62 12.95
CA PRO A 21 23.50 0.59 14.25
C PRO A 21 25.04 0.60 14.16
N GLN A 22 25.60 0.17 13.03
CA GLN A 22 27.02 0.18 12.72
C GLN A 22 27.52 1.53 12.16
N GLY A 23 26.61 2.49 11.94
CA GLY A 23 26.93 3.80 11.37
C GLY A 23 27.02 3.83 9.84
N GLU A 24 26.59 2.77 9.16
CA GLU A 24 26.64 2.68 7.70
C GLU A 24 25.37 3.27 7.06
N PHE A 25 25.50 3.84 5.86
CA PHE A 25 24.35 4.26 5.05
C PHE A 25 24.00 3.20 4.02
N ARG A 26 22.97 2.39 4.29
CA ARG A 26 22.56 1.27 3.43
C ARG A 26 21.11 1.39 2.98
N VAL A 27 20.82 0.97 1.75
CA VAL A 27 19.46 0.96 1.14
C VAL A 27 18.84 -0.44 1.07
N ASP A 28 19.60 -1.45 1.49
CA ASP A 28 19.18 -2.84 1.55
C ASP A 28 18.33 -3.12 2.79
N LYS A 29 18.06 -4.40 3.06
CA LYS A 29 17.26 -4.84 4.21
C LYS A 29 17.89 -4.50 5.56
N ALA A 30 19.19 -4.24 5.60
CA ALA A 30 19.90 -3.85 6.82
C ALA A 30 19.88 -2.33 7.04
N GLY A 31 19.39 -1.55 6.08
CA GLY A 31 19.20 -0.11 6.21
C GLY A 31 18.24 0.26 7.36
N SER A 32 18.39 1.47 7.88
CA SER A 32 17.54 1.97 8.97
C SER A 32 16.06 1.95 8.57
N PRO A 33 15.14 1.52 9.46
CA PRO A 33 13.71 1.60 9.21
C PRO A 33 13.22 3.04 8.97
N THR A 34 13.90 4.05 9.52
CA THR A 34 13.63 5.47 9.28
C THR A 34 13.90 5.83 7.82
N LEU A 35 15.03 5.37 7.27
CA LEU A 35 15.38 5.57 5.87
C LEU A 35 14.42 4.83 4.92
N LEU A 36 14.15 3.55 5.18
CA LEU A 36 13.26 2.74 4.35
C LEU A 36 11.81 3.27 4.34
N ASN A 37 11.41 4.01 5.38
CA ASN A 37 10.10 4.64 5.47
C ASN A 37 10.06 6.11 5.04
N CYS A 38 11.21 6.72 4.74
CA CYS A 38 11.26 8.13 4.39
C CYS A 38 10.57 8.41 3.05
N LEU A 39 10.08 9.63 2.90
CA LEU A 39 9.32 10.03 1.71
C LEU A 39 10.16 9.92 0.44
N MET A 40 11.43 10.36 0.50
CA MET A 40 12.37 10.32 -0.63
C MET A 40 12.64 8.90 -1.12
N TYR A 41 12.87 7.96 -0.19
CA TYR A 41 13.08 6.55 -0.50
C TYR A 41 11.84 5.96 -1.19
N LYS A 42 10.66 6.21 -0.61
CA LYS A 42 9.39 5.73 -1.17
C LYS A 42 9.12 6.30 -2.56
N MET A 43 9.37 7.60 -2.78
CA MET A 43 9.22 8.26 -4.08
C MET A 43 10.23 7.79 -5.12
N SER A 44 11.46 7.48 -4.74
CA SER A 44 12.48 7.05 -5.71
C SER A 44 12.28 5.59 -6.13
N TYR A 45 11.91 4.72 -5.19
CA TYR A 45 11.81 3.27 -5.40
C TYR A 45 10.39 2.72 -5.58
N TYR A 46 9.40 3.59 -5.81
CA TYR A 46 8.03 3.14 -6.08
C TYR A 46 7.98 2.18 -7.27
N ARG A 47 7.45 0.96 -7.04
CA ARG A 47 7.38 -0.15 -8.01
C ARG A 47 8.72 -0.62 -8.58
N PHE A 48 9.84 -0.16 -8.03
CA PHE A 48 11.16 -0.57 -8.49
C PHE A 48 11.48 -2.02 -8.12
N GLY A 49 10.88 -2.56 -7.06
CA GLY A 49 11.07 -3.95 -6.64
C GLY A 49 10.60 -5.01 -7.64
N GLU A 50 9.70 -4.66 -8.56
CA GLU A 50 9.21 -5.54 -9.63
C GLU A 50 10.07 -5.43 -10.91
N MET A 51 10.98 -4.45 -10.96
CA MET A 51 11.71 -4.10 -12.16
C MET A 51 13.07 -4.82 -12.17
N GLN A 52 13.33 -5.53 -13.25
CA GLN A 52 14.58 -6.24 -13.47
C GLN A 52 15.30 -5.62 -14.67
N LEU A 53 16.37 -4.86 -14.39
CA LEU A 53 17.20 -4.21 -15.43
C LEU A 53 18.10 -5.20 -16.15
N ASP A 54 18.80 -6.05 -15.38
CA ASP A 54 19.74 -7.03 -15.92
C ASP A 54 19.22 -8.44 -15.73
N PHE A 55 19.44 -9.27 -16.74
CA PHE A 55 19.10 -10.69 -16.67
C PHE A 55 19.83 -11.42 -15.53
N ARG A 56 21.02 -10.94 -15.15
CA ARG A 56 21.87 -11.55 -14.12
C ARG A 56 21.68 -10.97 -12.71
N THR A 57 20.97 -9.85 -12.57
CA THR A 57 20.74 -9.23 -11.25
C THR A 57 19.33 -9.55 -10.75
N PRO A 58 19.12 -9.61 -9.43
CA PRO A 58 17.79 -9.79 -8.86
C PRO A 58 16.89 -8.57 -9.17
N PRO A 59 15.56 -8.75 -9.17
CA PRO A 59 14.63 -7.64 -9.35
C PRO A 59 14.75 -6.65 -8.18
N GLY A 60 14.68 -5.35 -8.48
CA GLY A 60 14.88 -4.28 -7.50
C GLY A 60 16.34 -4.06 -7.11
N PHE A 61 17.27 -4.25 -8.05
CA PHE A 61 18.69 -3.97 -7.85
C PHE A 61 19.05 -2.54 -8.26
N ASP A 62 19.57 -1.74 -7.33
CA ASP A 62 20.06 -0.40 -7.60
C ASP A 62 21.51 -0.46 -8.11
N ARG A 63 21.70 -0.16 -9.40
CA ARG A 63 23.02 -0.17 -10.06
C ARG A 63 24.00 0.86 -9.51
N THR A 64 23.52 2.00 -9.00
CA THR A 64 24.42 3.05 -8.49
C THR A 64 25.00 2.69 -7.13
N ARG A 65 24.21 1.98 -6.32
CA ARG A 65 24.56 1.58 -4.95
C ARG A 65 25.02 0.12 -4.87
N ASN A 66 24.92 -0.62 -5.97
CA ASN A 66 25.24 -2.05 -6.07
C ASN A 66 24.58 -2.89 -4.98
N ALA A 67 23.31 -2.61 -4.68
CA ALA A 67 22.58 -3.25 -3.60
C ALA A 67 21.14 -3.57 -4.02
N GLU A 68 20.62 -4.68 -3.51
CA GLU A 68 19.19 -5.00 -3.59
C GLU A 68 18.42 -4.18 -2.57
N ILE A 69 17.32 -3.58 -2.99
CA ILE A 69 16.49 -2.69 -2.17
C ILE A 69 15.79 -3.48 -1.05
N GLY A 70 15.80 -2.91 0.15
CA GLY A 70 15.21 -3.52 1.34
C GLY A 70 13.69 -3.68 1.28
N ASN A 71 12.97 -2.62 0.89
CA ASN A 71 11.51 -2.61 0.81
C ASN A 71 11.02 -2.52 -0.64
N LYS A 72 10.47 -3.64 -1.15
CA LYS A 72 9.95 -3.73 -2.52
C LYS A 72 8.50 -3.26 -2.66
N ASP A 73 7.70 -3.44 -1.61
CA ASP A 73 6.26 -3.20 -1.63
C ASP A 73 5.92 -1.82 -1.05
N ILE A 74 6.07 -0.80 -1.90
CA ILE A 74 5.82 0.60 -1.52
C ILE A 74 4.44 1.04 -2.00
N LYS A 75 3.61 1.56 -1.09
CA LYS A 75 2.29 2.10 -1.39
C LYS A 75 2.14 3.50 -0.81
N PHE A 76 1.54 4.40 -1.59
CA PHE A 76 1.26 5.76 -1.16
C PHE A 76 -0.18 5.93 -0.69
N LYS A 77 -0.34 6.66 0.41
CA LYS A 77 -1.66 7.12 0.89
C LYS A 77 -2.05 8.44 0.19
N HIS A 78 -1.19 9.45 0.28
CA HIS A 78 -1.49 10.83 -0.14
C HIS A 78 -0.85 11.25 -1.47
N LEU A 79 -0.07 10.37 -2.11
CA LEU A 79 0.57 10.63 -3.40
C LEU A 79 0.08 9.62 -4.45
N GLU A 80 0.14 10.04 -5.72
CA GLU A 80 0.02 9.17 -6.89
C GLU A 80 1.14 9.46 -7.88
N GLU A 81 1.57 8.42 -8.60
CA GLU A 81 2.52 8.55 -9.70
C GLU A 81 1.80 9.25 -10.88
N ALA A 82 2.31 10.41 -11.29
CA ALA A 82 1.74 11.19 -12.40
C ALA A 82 2.48 10.93 -13.71
N PHE A 83 3.82 10.83 -13.63
CA PHE A 83 4.67 10.55 -14.79
C PHE A 83 5.99 9.92 -14.34
N THR A 84 6.49 8.97 -15.12
CA THR A 84 7.84 8.42 -14.97
C THR A 84 8.47 8.34 -16.35
N SER A 85 9.68 8.88 -16.48
CA SER A 85 10.46 8.84 -17.73
C SER A 85 10.81 7.40 -18.13
N GLU A 86 11.10 7.17 -19.41
CA GLU A 86 11.45 5.85 -19.96
C GLU A 86 12.55 5.12 -19.19
N HIS A 87 13.68 5.79 -18.93
CA HIS A 87 14.80 5.23 -18.18
C HIS A 87 14.75 5.53 -16.67
N TRP A 88 13.59 5.95 -16.15
CA TRP A 88 13.34 6.17 -14.73
C TRP A 88 14.30 7.17 -14.06
N LEU A 89 14.87 8.09 -14.83
CA LEU A 89 15.70 9.20 -14.34
C LEU A 89 14.85 10.27 -13.64
N VAL A 90 13.65 10.52 -14.15
CA VAL A 90 12.73 11.53 -13.63
C VAL A 90 11.40 10.88 -13.26
N ARG A 91 10.94 11.16 -12.03
CA ARG A 91 9.65 10.72 -11.50
C ARG A 91 8.88 11.92 -10.97
N ILE A 92 7.65 12.07 -11.44
CA ILE A 92 6.76 13.17 -11.06
C ILE A 92 5.58 12.55 -10.31
N TYR A 93 5.39 13.03 -9.09
CA TYR A 93 4.28 12.63 -8.23
C TYR A 93 3.30 13.76 -8.09
N LYS A 94 2.02 13.41 -8.03
CA LYS A 94 0.94 14.34 -7.75
C LYS A 94 0.41 14.08 -6.34
N VAL A 95 0.18 15.17 -5.62
CA VAL A 95 -0.48 15.13 -4.31
C VAL A 95 -1.98 14.92 -4.53
N LYS A 96 -2.52 13.89 -3.87
CA LYS A 96 -3.95 13.62 -3.91
C LYS A 96 -4.71 14.66 -3.10
N ASN A 97 -5.96 14.88 -3.47
CA ASN A 97 -6.89 15.64 -2.65
C ASN A 97 -7.10 14.93 -1.30
N LEU A 98 -7.54 15.69 -0.30
CA LEU A 98 -7.89 15.14 1.01
C LEU A 98 -8.94 14.04 0.88
N ASP A 99 -8.87 13.06 1.78
CA ASP A 99 -9.82 11.96 1.82
C ASP A 99 -11.24 12.51 2.05
N ASN A 100 -12.22 11.97 1.32
CA ASN A 100 -13.59 12.46 1.38
C ASN A 100 -14.24 12.30 2.77
N ARG A 101 -13.79 11.30 3.55
CA ARG A 101 -14.28 11.00 4.91
C ARG A 101 -13.18 10.33 5.72
N GLU A 102 -13.17 10.58 7.02
CA GLU A 102 -12.29 9.89 7.96
C GLU A 102 -12.79 8.45 8.23
N PRO A 103 -11.94 7.43 8.01
CA PRO A 103 -12.27 6.07 8.37
C PRO A 103 -12.09 5.85 9.89
N LEU A 104 -12.78 4.84 10.43
CA LEU A 104 -12.48 4.35 11.77
C LEU A 104 -11.16 3.57 11.75
N ASP A 105 -10.20 3.96 12.58
CA ASP A 105 -8.90 3.27 12.70
C ASP A 105 -9.05 1.84 13.23
N HIS A 106 -10.08 1.59 14.03
CA HIS A 106 -10.33 0.30 14.65
C HIS A 106 -11.58 -0.37 14.09
N LYS A 107 -11.59 -1.71 14.14
CA LYS A 107 -12.77 -2.49 13.77
C LYS A 107 -13.88 -2.25 14.79
N LEU A 108 -15.11 -2.17 14.31
CA LEU A 108 -16.29 -2.05 15.16
C LEU A 108 -16.37 -3.19 16.18
N ARG A 109 -16.61 -2.85 17.44
CA ARG A 109 -16.79 -3.81 18.53
C ARG A 109 -17.96 -4.75 18.22
N SER A 110 -17.75 -6.06 18.37
CA SER A 110 -18.81 -7.08 18.27
C SER A 110 -18.90 -7.83 19.59
N VAL A 111 -20.01 -7.67 20.32
CA VAL A 111 -20.25 -8.34 21.62
C VAL A 111 -20.80 -9.76 21.42
N VAL A 112 -21.49 -10.01 20.31
CA VAL A 112 -22.13 -11.29 20.01
C VAL A 112 -21.34 -12.02 18.91
N PRO A 113 -21.15 -13.35 19.01
CA PRO A 113 -20.56 -14.14 17.93
C PRO A 113 -21.39 -14.01 16.64
N LYS A 114 -20.80 -13.42 15.61
CA LYS A 114 -21.44 -13.25 14.30
C LYS A 114 -21.06 -14.42 13.39
N GLN A 115 -22.07 -15.18 12.93
CA GLN A 115 -21.90 -16.07 11.78
C GLN A 115 -21.60 -15.23 10.53
N LYS A 116 -20.37 -15.37 9.99
CA LYS A 116 -19.90 -14.60 8.84
C LYS A 116 -20.58 -15.14 7.58
N TYR A 117 -21.48 -14.35 7.01
CA TYR A 117 -22.14 -14.72 5.75
C TYR A 117 -21.15 -14.70 4.59
N THR A 118 -21.06 -15.81 3.85
CA THR A 118 -20.28 -15.90 2.61
C THR A 118 -21.17 -15.52 1.43
N SER A 119 -20.68 -14.58 0.61
CA SER A 119 -21.43 -14.13 -0.57
C SER A 119 -21.49 -15.24 -1.63
N LYS A 120 -22.69 -15.60 -2.07
CA LYS A 120 -22.93 -16.48 -3.24
C LYS A 120 -23.04 -15.70 -4.56
N LYS A 121 -22.49 -14.48 -4.60
CA LYS A 121 -22.56 -13.60 -5.78
C LYS A 121 -21.52 -14.04 -6.81
N THR A 122 -21.95 -14.24 -8.04
CA THR A 122 -21.08 -14.51 -9.19
C THR A 122 -21.33 -13.50 -10.29
N ALA A 123 -20.46 -13.44 -11.32
CA ALA A 123 -20.65 -12.55 -12.46
C ALA A 123 -22.04 -12.73 -13.12
N LYS A 124 -22.54 -13.98 -13.19
CA LYS A 124 -23.88 -14.33 -13.69
C LYS A 124 -24.98 -14.10 -12.64
N ARG A 125 -24.73 -14.45 -11.38
CA ARG A 125 -25.72 -14.32 -10.29
C ARG A 125 -25.40 -13.14 -9.38
N LYS A 126 -25.94 -11.97 -9.74
CA LYS A 126 -25.75 -10.71 -8.99
C LYS A 126 -26.76 -10.49 -7.84
N ARG A 127 -27.50 -11.53 -7.42
CA ARG A 127 -28.56 -11.41 -6.40
C ARG A 127 -28.00 -11.41 -4.98
N GLY A 128 -28.44 -10.44 -4.16
CA GLY A 128 -28.09 -10.35 -2.73
C GLY A 128 -28.84 -11.34 -1.84
N HIS A 129 -28.48 -11.34 -0.55
CA HIS A 129 -29.12 -12.14 0.49
C HIS A 129 -29.66 -11.21 1.58
N ILE A 130 -30.90 -11.46 2.00
CA ILE A 130 -31.60 -10.76 3.07
C ILE A 130 -31.95 -11.84 4.09
N ARG A 131 -31.60 -11.65 5.36
CA ARG A 131 -31.82 -12.65 6.43
C ARG A 131 -33.30 -12.97 6.61
N ASN A 132 -34.12 -11.95 6.84
CA ASN A 132 -35.56 -12.09 7.08
C ASN A 132 -36.37 -11.78 5.82
N LYS A 133 -36.12 -12.52 4.74
CA LYS A 133 -36.84 -12.31 3.47
C LYS A 133 -38.15 -13.08 3.46
N LEU A 134 -39.28 -12.38 3.28
CA LEU A 134 -40.58 -13.00 3.06
C LEU A 134 -40.57 -13.85 1.78
N VAL A 135 -41.01 -15.11 1.88
CA VAL A 135 -41.07 -16.04 0.75
C VAL A 135 -42.43 -15.94 0.09
N LEU A 136 -42.45 -15.52 -1.17
CA LEU A 136 -43.67 -15.42 -1.96
C LEU A 136 -44.11 -16.84 -2.38
N ARG A 137 -45.11 -17.40 -1.70
CA ARG A 137 -45.76 -18.66 -2.09
C ARG A 137 -46.88 -18.36 -3.10
N LYS A 138 -46.68 -18.70 -4.37
CA LYS A 138 -47.76 -18.66 -5.37
C LYS A 138 -48.69 -19.86 -5.17
N GLY A 139 -50.00 -19.63 -5.10
CA GLY A 139 -51.00 -20.70 -4.96
C GLY A 139 -50.96 -21.68 -6.14
N LYS A 140 -51.19 -22.97 -5.88
CA LYS A 140 -51.39 -23.97 -6.94
C LYS A 140 -52.82 -23.86 -7.47
N LYS A 141 -52.96 -23.77 -8.81
CA LYS A 141 -54.28 -23.81 -9.47
C LYS A 141 -54.83 -25.24 -9.31
N LEU A 142 -56.00 -25.38 -8.68
CA LEU A 142 -56.73 -26.65 -8.59
C LEU A 142 -57.09 -27.09 -10.01
N GLN A 143 -56.67 -28.29 -10.42
CA GLN A 143 -57.19 -28.89 -11.65
C GLN A 143 -58.64 -29.31 -11.39
N LYS A 144 -59.57 -28.78 -12.18
CA LYS A 144 -60.95 -29.27 -12.21
C LYS A 144 -60.92 -30.70 -12.76
N LYS A 145 -61.43 -31.65 -11.98
CA LYS A 145 -61.82 -32.98 -12.46
C LYS A 145 -63.02 -32.87 -13.37
#